data_AF-A0A484KU87-F1
#
_entry.id   AF-A0A484KU87-F1
#
_cell.length_a   1.000
_cell.length_b   1.000
_cell.length_c   1.000
_cell.angle_alpha   90.00
_cell.angle_beta   90.00
_cell.angle_gamma   90.00
#
_symmetry.space_group_name_H-M   'P 1'
#
loop_
_entity.id
_entity.type
_entity.pdbx_description
1 polymer ?
#
loop_
_entity_poly.entity_id
_entity_poly.type
_entity_poly.pdbx_seq_one_letter_code
_entity_poly.pdbx_strand_id
1 'polypeptide(L)'
;MGGLVVKQMLYQAKAENKEDLVNNTAGVVFYSCPHFGSKLADMPWRMGLVFRPAPSIGELRSGSPRLVELNDFLRRLHKRGTLEVLSFCETKVTPIVEGYGGWAFRMEIVPLESAYPGFGELVVLESTDHINSCKPLNRNDPSYKETLQFLHKLKAHHDSRIAAVD
;
A
#
# COMPACT_ATOMS: atom_id res chain seq x y z
N MET A 1 -4.01 5.49 -0.29
CA MET A 1 -4.14 5.79 1.17
C MET A 1 -4.58 4.59 2.02
N GLY A 2 -5.48 3.71 1.54
CA GLY A 2 -6.00 2.61 2.36
C GLY A 2 -4.95 1.75 3.08
N GLY A 3 -3.82 1.47 2.41
CA GLY A 3 -2.71 0.75 3.05
C GLY A 3 -2.12 1.45 4.29
N LEU A 4 -2.05 2.78 4.31
CA LEU A 4 -1.60 3.53 5.49
C LEU A 4 -2.62 3.48 6.63
N VAL A 5 -3.91 3.50 6.29
CA VAL A 5 -4.99 3.29 7.27
C VAL A 5 -4.85 1.90 7.90
N VAL A 6 -4.60 0.85 7.10
CA VAL A 6 -4.35 -0.51 7.64
C VAL A 6 -3.14 -0.53 8.57
N LYS A 7 -2.02 0.10 8.20
CA LYS A 7 -0.87 0.20 9.11
C LYS A 7 -1.23 0.90 10.42
N GLN A 8 -1.95 2.02 10.35
CA GLN A 8 -2.40 2.78 11.51
C GLN A 8 -3.34 1.94 12.40
N MET A 9 -4.30 1.22 11.81
CA MET A 9 -5.22 0.35 12.54
C MET A 9 -4.48 -0.74 13.31
N LEU A 10 -3.53 -1.44 12.68
CA LEU A 10 -2.75 -2.49 13.36
C LEU A 10 -1.84 -1.91 14.45
N TYR A 11 -1.24 -0.75 14.21
CA TYR A 11 -0.43 -0.06 15.20
C TYR A 11 -1.25 0.35 16.43
N GLN A 12 -2.41 0.98 16.21
CA GLN A 12 -3.34 1.38 17.28
C GLN A 12 -3.90 0.18 18.02
N ALA A 13 -4.27 -0.89 17.31
CA ALA A 13 -4.74 -2.11 17.93
C ALA A 13 -3.72 -2.68 18.92
N LYS A 14 -2.43 -2.68 18.57
CA LYS A 14 -1.38 -3.08 19.52
C LYS A 14 -1.25 -2.10 20.70
N ALA A 15 -1.31 -0.79 20.44
CA ALA A 15 -1.20 0.23 21.50
C ALA A 15 -2.38 0.20 22.49
N GLU A 16 -3.57 -0.16 22.03
CA GLU A 16 -4.80 -0.26 22.83
C GLU A 16 -5.06 -1.67 23.40
N ASN A 17 -4.06 -2.56 23.36
CA ASN A 17 -4.17 -3.97 23.80
C ASN A 17 -5.26 -4.79 23.09
N LYS A 18 -5.67 -4.40 21.87
CA LYS A 18 -6.55 -5.16 20.98
C LYS A 18 -5.73 -6.14 20.13
N GLU A 19 -4.94 -6.98 20.79
CA GLU A 19 -3.97 -7.85 20.13
C GLU A 19 -4.61 -8.86 19.19
N ASP A 20 -5.86 -9.24 19.43
CA ASP A 20 -6.62 -10.16 18.57
C ASP A 20 -6.67 -9.68 17.11
N LEU A 21 -6.83 -8.38 16.87
CA LEU A 21 -6.84 -7.86 15.49
C LEU A 21 -5.48 -8.06 14.83
N VAL A 22 -4.40 -7.83 15.56
CA VAL A 22 -3.04 -7.99 15.05
C VAL A 22 -2.71 -9.48 14.82
N ASN A 23 -3.06 -10.33 15.78
CA ASN A 23 -2.76 -11.76 15.77
C ASN A 23 -3.60 -12.53 14.75
N ASN A 24 -4.82 -12.07 14.45
CA ASN A 24 -5.69 -12.65 13.43
C ASN A 24 -5.44 -12.09 12.02
N THR A 25 -4.56 -11.10 11.87
CA THR A 25 -4.18 -10.58 10.54
C THR A 25 -3.02 -11.41 9.98
N ALA A 26 -3.32 -12.32 9.05
CA ALA A 26 -2.31 -13.21 8.47
C ALA A 26 -1.43 -12.54 7.39
N GLY A 27 -1.95 -11.54 6.70
CA GLY A 27 -1.18 -10.79 5.71
C GLY A 27 -1.84 -9.51 5.24
N VAL A 28 -1.08 -8.67 4.54
CA VAL A 28 -1.55 -7.41 3.94
C VAL A 28 -1.12 -7.33 2.48
N VAL A 29 -2.05 -6.93 1.62
CA VAL A 29 -1.78 -6.62 0.22
C VAL A 29 -1.85 -5.11 0.02
N PHE A 30 -0.76 -4.52 -0.45
CA PHE A 30 -0.66 -3.08 -0.72
C PHE A 30 -0.70 -2.81 -2.22
N TYR A 31 -1.65 -1.99 -2.64
CA TYR A 31 -1.68 -1.45 -4.00
C TYR A 31 -1.22 0.00 -3.95
N SER A 32 -0.08 0.28 -4.59
CA SER A 32 0.42 1.65 -4.78
C SER A 32 0.48 2.44 -3.46
N CYS A 33 0.89 1.79 -2.37
CA CYS A 33 0.81 2.38 -1.04
C CYS A 33 2.03 3.29 -0.80
N PRO A 34 1.85 4.59 -0.50
CA PRO A 34 2.96 5.49 -0.25
C PRO A 34 3.56 5.25 1.15
N HIS A 35 4.34 4.18 1.30
CA HIS A 35 4.88 3.77 2.60
C HIS A 35 5.81 4.80 3.22
N PHE A 36 6.45 5.63 2.41
CA PHE A 36 7.36 6.69 2.84
C PHE A 36 6.92 8.08 2.37
N GLY A 37 5.65 8.21 1.94
CA GLY A 37 5.05 9.44 1.44
C GLY A 37 4.89 9.48 -0.08
N SER A 38 4.42 10.59 -0.62
CA SER A 38 4.20 10.74 -2.06
C SER A 38 4.73 12.08 -2.59
N LYS A 39 5.23 12.08 -3.83
CA LYS A 39 5.69 13.31 -4.50
C LYS A 39 4.57 14.33 -4.63
N LEU A 40 3.32 13.88 -4.76
CA LEU A 40 2.14 14.75 -4.78
C LEU A 40 1.96 15.51 -3.46
N ALA A 41 2.25 14.89 -2.31
CA ALA A 41 2.13 15.54 -1.01
C ALA A 41 3.23 16.57 -0.72
N ASP A 42 4.36 16.47 -1.41
CA ASP A 42 5.49 17.41 -1.29
C ASP A 42 5.30 18.67 -2.14
N MET A 43 4.32 18.69 -3.06
CA MET A 43 4.09 19.84 -3.93
C MET A 43 3.65 21.09 -3.14
N PRO A 44 4.11 22.29 -3.53
CA PRO A 44 3.76 23.52 -2.83
C PRO A 44 2.24 23.77 -2.81
N TRP A 45 1.70 24.08 -1.63
CA TRP A 45 0.29 24.42 -1.42
C TRP A 45 -0.22 25.59 -2.28
N ARG A 46 0.68 26.38 -2.89
CA ARG A 46 0.37 27.44 -3.85
C ARG A 46 -0.27 26.95 -5.16
N MET A 47 -0.33 25.63 -5.39
CA MET A 47 -1.23 25.00 -6.38
C MET A 47 -2.72 25.05 -5.99
N GLY A 48 -3.04 25.68 -4.86
CA GLY A 48 -4.37 25.82 -4.24
C GLY A 48 -5.50 26.41 -5.09
N LEU A 49 -5.18 27.02 -6.24
CA LEU A 49 -6.18 27.48 -7.21
C LEU A 49 -6.74 26.35 -8.08
N VAL A 50 -6.02 25.23 -8.20
CA VAL A 50 -6.39 24.07 -9.02
C VAL A 50 -6.72 22.84 -8.16
N PHE A 51 -6.09 22.71 -6.99
CA PHE A 51 -6.32 21.60 -6.05
C PHE A 51 -6.66 22.14 -4.67
N ARG A 52 -7.70 21.61 -4.02
CA ARG A 52 -7.93 21.74 -2.57
C ARG A 52 -7.62 20.39 -1.91
N PRO A 53 -6.36 20.12 -1.55
CA PRO A 53 -6.01 18.84 -0.95
C PRO A 53 -6.74 18.66 0.38
N ALA A 54 -7.17 17.43 0.67
CA ALA A 54 -7.67 17.09 2.00
C ALA A 54 -6.56 17.34 3.05
N PRO A 55 -6.90 17.75 4.29
CA PRO A 55 -5.91 17.99 5.34
C PRO A 55 -4.96 16.80 5.57
N SER A 56 -5.47 15.58 5.43
CA SER A 56 -4.71 14.33 5.56
C SER A 56 -3.60 14.14 4.51
N ILE A 57 -3.65 14.84 3.37
CA ILE A 57 -2.57 14.80 2.37
C ILE A 57 -1.27 15.38 2.93
N GLY A 58 -1.35 16.36 3.86
CA GLY A 58 -0.17 16.91 4.51
C GLY A 58 0.61 15.88 5.34
N GLU A 59 -0.06 14.84 5.84
CA GLU A 59 0.56 13.76 6.61
C GLU A 59 1.32 12.76 5.72
N LEU A 60 1.11 12.84 4.40
CA LEU A 60 1.73 11.99 3.38
C LEU A 60 3.03 12.56 2.81
N ARG A 61 3.55 13.65 3.38
CA ARG A 61 4.83 14.22 2.95
C ARG A 61 5.95 13.18 3.03
N SER A 62 6.83 13.22 2.05
CA SER A 62 7.96 12.32 1.98
C SER A 62 8.85 12.48 3.20
N GLY A 63 9.26 11.35 3.78
CA GLY A 63 10.09 11.33 5.00
C GLY A 63 9.33 11.64 6.29
N SER A 64 8.00 11.64 6.29
CA SER A 64 7.19 11.74 7.51
C SER A 64 7.60 10.67 8.55
N PRO A 65 8.04 11.06 9.76
CA PRO A 65 8.45 10.11 10.81
C PRO A 65 7.34 9.13 11.17
N ARG A 66 6.07 9.55 11.11
CA ARG A 66 4.93 8.69 11.39
C ARG A 66 4.80 7.56 10.37
N LEU A 67 5.04 7.83 9.09
CA LEU A 67 4.98 6.80 8.05
C LEU A 67 6.08 5.76 8.23
N VAL A 68 7.28 6.21 8.60
CA VAL A 68 8.43 5.33 8.92
C VAL A 68 8.09 4.43 10.11
N GLU A 69 7.58 5.01 11.19
CA GLU A 69 7.18 4.27 12.39
C GLU A 69 6.13 3.19 12.09
N LEU A 70 5.09 3.56 11.32
CA LEU A 70 4.06 2.62 10.86
C LEU A 70 4.65 1.50 10.00
N ASN A 71 5.60 1.82 9.13
CA ASN A 71 6.28 0.83 8.30
C ASN A 71 7.14 -0.14 9.13
N ASP A 72 7.89 0.37 10.10
CA ASP A 72 8.75 -0.43 10.97
C ASP A 72 7.95 -1.34 11.91
N PHE A 73 6.75 -0.92 12.32
CA PHE A 73 5.83 -1.79 13.04
C PHE A 73 5.45 -3.03 12.21
N LEU A 74 5.05 -2.86 10.95
CA LEU A 74 4.77 -4.00 10.07
C LEU A 74 6.03 -4.81 9.75
N ARG A 75 7.18 -4.16 9.57
CA ARG A 75 8.47 -4.85 9.37
C ARG A 75 8.76 -5.82 10.51
N ARG A 76 8.48 -5.43 11.76
CA ARG A 76 8.64 -6.29 12.94
C ARG A 76 7.66 -7.46 12.95
N LEU A 77 6.41 -7.27 12.53
CA LEU A 77 5.44 -8.36 12.37
C LEU A 77 5.89 -9.36 11.31
N HIS A 78 6.31 -8.86 10.16
CA HIS A 78 6.81 -9.69 9.05
C HIS A 78 8.05 -10.48 9.43
N LYS A 79 9.05 -9.84 10.07
CA LYS A 79 10.27 -10.54 10.55
C LYS A 79 9.99 -11.65 11.55
N ARG A 80 8.89 -11.58 12.31
CA ARG A 80 8.46 -12.64 13.24
C ARG A 80 7.69 -13.77 12.55
N GLY A 81 7.42 -13.66 11.25
CA GLY A 81 6.60 -14.63 10.51
C GLY A 81 5.12 -14.59 10.87
N THR A 82 4.65 -13.52 11.54
CA THR A 82 3.23 -13.39 11.92
C THR A 82 2.39 -12.67 10.87
N LEU A 83 3.04 -12.02 9.89
CA LEU A 83 2.38 -11.23 8.87
C LEU A 83 3.12 -11.34 7.54
N GLU A 84 2.48 -11.89 6.52
CA GLU A 84 3.01 -11.82 5.15
C GLU A 84 2.62 -10.50 4.48
N VAL A 85 3.45 -9.99 3.59
CA VAL A 85 3.20 -8.73 2.88
C VAL A 85 3.46 -8.91 1.39
N LEU A 86 2.48 -8.49 0.59
CA LEU A 86 2.57 -8.38 -0.86
C LEU A 86 2.32 -6.91 -1.25
N SER A 87 3.22 -6.33 -2.03
CA SER A 87 3.09 -4.98 -2.54
C SER A 87 3.05 -4.97 -4.06
N PHE A 88 2.15 -4.16 -4.62
CA PHE A 88 2.08 -3.82 -6.02
C PHE A 88 2.49 -2.36 -6.20
N CYS A 89 3.31 -2.09 -7.21
CA CYS A 89 3.65 -0.74 -7.64
C CYS A 89 3.38 -0.57 -9.14
N GLU A 90 2.84 0.58 -9.50
CA GLU A 90 2.64 1.02 -10.88
C GLU A 90 3.91 1.64 -11.46
N THR A 91 3.99 1.70 -12.79
CA THR A 91 5.06 2.43 -13.49
C THR A 91 4.53 3.56 -14.38
N LYS A 92 3.22 3.59 -14.68
CA LYS A 92 2.64 4.65 -15.51
C LYS A 92 2.24 5.87 -14.70
N VAL A 93 2.59 7.03 -15.23
CA VAL A 93 2.10 8.32 -14.74
C VAL A 93 0.57 8.40 -14.83
N THR A 94 -0.04 8.96 -13.80
CA THR A 94 -1.49 9.08 -13.65
C THR A 94 -1.94 10.47 -14.06
N PRO A 95 -3.03 10.63 -14.84
CA PRO A 95 -3.63 11.94 -15.12
C PRO A 95 -4.26 12.53 -13.86
N ILE A 96 -3.83 13.72 -13.46
CA ILE A 96 -4.27 14.39 -12.21
C ILE A 96 -5.23 15.55 -12.51
N VAL A 97 -5.04 16.22 -13.64
CA VAL A 97 -5.99 17.21 -14.21
C VAL A 97 -6.14 16.91 -15.69
N GLU A 98 -7.38 16.87 -16.16
CA GLU A 98 -7.70 16.89 -17.59
C GLU A 98 -8.24 18.28 -17.95
N GLY A 99 -7.55 18.97 -18.85
CA GLY A 99 -7.93 20.27 -19.40
C GLY A 99 -8.66 20.14 -20.73
N TYR A 100 -9.24 21.25 -21.19
CA TYR A 100 -9.92 21.32 -22.48
C TYR A 100 -8.94 21.04 -23.64
N GLY A 101 -9.38 20.29 -24.65
CA GLY A 101 -8.54 19.96 -25.83
C GLY A 101 -7.56 18.79 -25.63
N GLY A 102 -7.76 17.94 -24.60
CA GLY A 102 -6.99 16.72 -24.41
C GLY A 102 -5.65 16.90 -23.70
N TRP A 103 -5.35 18.11 -23.19
CA TRP A 103 -4.19 18.34 -22.33
C TRP A 103 -4.42 17.69 -20.97
N ALA A 104 -3.48 16.89 -20.48
CA ALA A 104 -3.54 16.30 -19.15
C ALA A 104 -2.23 16.49 -18.40
N PHE A 105 -2.30 17.02 -17.17
CA PHE A 105 -1.16 17.00 -16.27
C PHE A 105 -1.03 15.60 -15.68
N ARG A 106 0.06 14.92 -16.03
CA ARG A 106 0.33 13.54 -15.61
C ARG A 106 1.52 13.51 -14.66
N MET A 107 1.40 12.76 -13.57
CA MET A 107 2.52 12.55 -12.65
C MET A 107 2.53 11.14 -12.08
N GLU A 108 3.70 10.70 -11.67
CA GLU A 108 3.85 9.54 -10.80
C GLU A 108 3.34 9.89 -9.39
N ILE A 109 2.30 9.20 -8.93
CA ILE A 109 1.71 9.49 -7.62
C ILE A 109 2.58 8.92 -6.50
N VAL A 110 2.93 7.64 -6.60
CA VAL A 110 3.80 6.96 -5.64
C VAL A 110 5.01 6.43 -6.38
N PRO A 111 6.21 6.96 -6.10
CA PRO A 111 7.42 6.44 -6.71
C PRO A 111 7.72 5.04 -6.17
N LEU A 112 8.42 4.23 -6.97
CA LEU A 112 8.77 2.84 -6.61
C LEU A 112 9.42 2.74 -5.22
N GLU A 113 10.30 3.68 -4.89
CA GLU A 113 11.02 3.74 -3.61
C GLU A 113 10.08 3.95 -2.42
N SER A 114 8.89 4.53 -2.65
CA SER A 114 7.85 4.68 -1.65
C SER A 114 6.82 3.55 -1.69
N ALA A 115 6.57 2.96 -2.86
CA ALA A 115 5.60 1.88 -3.04
C ALA A 115 6.09 0.54 -2.45
N TYR A 116 7.40 0.33 -2.38
CA TYR A 116 8.00 -0.85 -1.74
C TYR A 116 8.32 -0.56 -0.25
N PRO A 117 7.77 -1.33 0.71
CA PRO A 117 8.01 -1.06 2.14
C PRO A 117 9.41 -1.50 2.61
N GLY A 118 10.19 -2.14 1.74
CA GLY A 118 11.52 -2.66 2.06
C GLY A 118 11.53 -4.06 2.69
N PHE A 119 10.42 -4.79 2.57
CA PHE A 119 10.24 -6.18 3.00
C PHE A 119 8.99 -6.78 2.32
N GLY A 120 8.84 -8.11 2.36
CA GLY A 120 7.76 -8.81 1.67
C GLY A 120 7.99 -8.93 0.16
N GLU A 121 6.97 -9.39 -0.55
CA GLU A 121 6.99 -9.59 -2.00
C GLU A 121 6.60 -8.29 -2.72
N LEU A 122 7.24 -7.99 -3.85
CA LEU A 122 6.95 -6.81 -4.68
C LEU A 122 6.67 -7.23 -6.12
N VAL A 123 5.55 -6.75 -6.66
CA VAL A 123 5.14 -6.97 -8.05
C VAL A 123 5.00 -5.62 -8.75
N VAL A 124 5.70 -5.46 -9.88
CA VAL A 124 5.64 -4.25 -10.70
C VAL A 124 4.57 -4.42 -11.79
N LEU A 125 3.60 -3.51 -11.81
CA LEU A 125 2.52 -3.47 -12.80
C LEU A 125 2.88 -2.50 -13.93
N GLU A 126 3.63 -2.99 -14.93
CA GLU A 126 4.24 -2.15 -15.98
C GLU A 126 3.23 -1.39 -16.87
N SER A 127 2.00 -1.90 -16.97
CA SER A 127 0.99 -1.38 -17.89
C SER A 127 -0.12 -0.59 -17.21
N THR A 128 -0.03 -0.38 -15.91
CA THR A 128 -1.11 0.17 -15.09
C THR A 128 -0.70 1.48 -14.46
N ASP A 129 -1.67 2.39 -14.26
CA ASP A 129 -1.49 3.63 -13.52
C ASP A 129 -1.95 3.49 -12.06
N HIS A 130 -1.79 4.54 -11.26
CA HIS A 130 -2.14 4.53 -9.83
C HIS A 130 -3.64 4.29 -9.58
N ILE A 131 -4.51 4.70 -10.51
CA ILE A 131 -5.96 4.62 -10.38
C ILE A 131 -6.46 3.19 -10.64
N ASN A 132 -5.76 2.45 -11.50
CA ASN A 132 -6.18 1.14 -11.97
C ASN A 132 -5.36 -0.02 -11.39
N SER A 133 -4.31 0.25 -10.61
CA SER A 133 -3.44 -0.79 -10.02
C SER A 133 -4.20 -1.83 -9.19
N CYS A 134 -5.30 -1.43 -8.56
CA CYS A 134 -6.19 -2.29 -7.77
C CYS A 134 -7.42 -2.81 -8.54
N LYS A 135 -7.47 -2.62 -9.87
CA LYS A 135 -8.63 -2.96 -10.72
C LYS A 135 -8.18 -3.96 -11.81
N PRO A 136 -7.97 -5.24 -11.47
CA PRO A 136 -7.55 -6.24 -12.44
C PRO A 136 -8.51 -6.29 -13.63
N LEU A 137 -7.97 -6.23 -14.85
CA LEU A 137 -8.80 -6.25 -16.06
C LEU A 137 -9.49 -7.60 -16.27
N ASN A 138 -8.83 -8.68 -15.85
CA ASN A 138 -9.33 -10.05 -15.94
C ASN A 138 -8.50 -10.96 -15.01
N ARG A 139 -8.84 -12.25 -14.95
CA ARG A 139 -8.14 -13.24 -14.10
C ARG A 139 -6.70 -13.55 -14.52
N ASN A 140 -6.28 -13.09 -15.71
CA ASN A 140 -4.90 -13.21 -16.15
C ASN A 140 -4.02 -12.02 -15.76
N ASP A 141 -4.61 -10.94 -15.25
CA ASP A 141 -3.90 -9.77 -14.76
C ASP A 141 -2.97 -10.15 -13.59
N PRO A 142 -1.70 -9.68 -13.56
CA PRO A 142 -0.78 -9.95 -12.45
C PRO A 142 -1.35 -9.53 -11.10
N SER A 143 -2.05 -8.39 -11.01
CA SER A 143 -2.66 -7.93 -9.76
C SER A 143 -3.64 -8.96 -9.17
N TYR A 144 -4.39 -9.65 -10.04
CA TYR A 144 -5.29 -10.73 -9.63
C TYR A 144 -4.55 -12.02 -9.29
N LYS A 145 -3.68 -12.48 -10.19
CA LYS A 145 -2.98 -13.78 -10.06
C LYS A 145 -2.11 -13.83 -8.81
N GLU A 146 -1.28 -12.80 -8.61
CA GLU A 146 -0.35 -12.75 -7.48
C GLU A 146 -1.10 -12.61 -6.16
N THR A 147 -2.20 -11.82 -6.12
CA THR A 147 -3.08 -11.76 -4.94
C THR A 147 -3.70 -13.12 -4.64
N LEU A 148 -4.20 -13.84 -5.65
CA LEU A 148 -4.81 -15.15 -5.44
C LEU A 148 -3.79 -16.18 -4.94
N GLN A 149 -2.59 -16.20 -5.51
CA GLN A 149 -1.49 -17.06 -5.06
C GLN A 149 -1.09 -16.74 -3.61
N PHE A 150 -0.99 -15.46 -3.28
CA PHE A 150 -0.72 -14.99 -1.91
C PHE A 150 -1.78 -15.49 -0.92
N LEU A 151 -3.06 -15.40 -1.27
CA LEU A 151 -4.15 -15.91 -0.44
C LEU A 151 -4.10 -17.44 -0.28
N HIS A 152 -3.77 -18.18 -1.34
CA HIS A 152 -3.57 -19.63 -1.26
C HIS A 152 -2.40 -20.01 -0.35
N LYS A 153 -1.27 -19.30 -0.46
CA LYS A 153 -0.11 -19.46 0.44
C LYS A 153 -0.49 -19.24 1.90
N LEU A 154 -1.21 -18.15 2.19
CA LEU A 154 -1.68 -17.85 3.54
C LEU A 154 -2.63 -18.92 4.08
N LYS A 155 -3.57 -19.39 3.26
CA LYS A 155 -4.49 -20.45 3.66
C LYS A 155 -3.76 -21.76 3.97
N ALA A 156 -2.81 -22.17 3.12
CA ALA A 156 -2.03 -23.38 3.35
C ALA A 156 -1.22 -23.30 4.65
N HIS A 157 -0.58 -22.15 4.93
CA HIS A 157 0.13 -21.92 6.20
C HIS A 157 -0.80 -21.94 7.42
N HIS A 158 -2.02 -21.41 7.29
CA HIS A 158 -3.00 -21.44 8.37
C HIS A 158 -3.49 -22.86 8.66
N ASP A 159 -3.88 -23.60 7.62
CA ASP A 159 -4.38 -24.98 7.74
C ASP A 159 -3.30 -25.90 8.35
N SER A 160 -2.03 -25.73 7.97
CA SER A 160 -0.91 -26.50 8.54
C SER A 160 -0.59 -26.13 9.99
N ARG A 161 -0.83 -24.90 10.43
CA ARG A 161 -0.71 -24.51 11.84
C ARG A 161 -1.81 -25.12 12.71
N ILE A 162 -3.04 -25.23 12.21
CA ILE A 162 -4.13 -25.90 12.93
C ILE A 162 -3.79 -27.38 13.13
N ALA A 163 -3.41 -28.06 12.05
CA ALA A 163 -3.08 -29.49 12.08
C ALA A 163 -1.87 -29.85 12.97
N ALA A 164 -1.06 -28.88 13.40
CA ALA A 164 0.09 -29.10 14.29
C ALA A 164 -0.24 -28.93 15.79
N VAL A 165 -1.46 -28.46 16.11
CA VAL A 165 -1.93 -28.23 17.49
C VAL A 165 -2.88 -29.35 17.95
N ASP A 166 -3.43 -30.12 17.02
CA ASP A 166 -4.22 -31.34 17.24
C ASP A 166 -3.33 -32.59 17.29
#